data_AF-A0A958QMM4-F1
#
_entry.id   AF-A0A958QMM4-F1
#
_cell.length_a   1.000
_cell.length_b   1.000
_cell.length_c   1.000
_cell.angle_alpha   90.00
_cell.angle_beta   90.00
_cell.angle_gamma   90.00
#
_symmetry.space_group_name_H-M   'P 1'
#
loop_
_entity.id
_entity.type
_entity.pdbx_description
1 polymer ?
#
loop_
_entity_poly.entity_id
_entity_poly.type
_entity_poly.pdbx_seq_one_letter_code
_entity_poly.pdbx_strand_id
1 'polypeptide(L)'
;MQEAAKKVYEVQVAGLSLKLRSSHDAQTVSDLINLVDQKVKEAMAANSSASFQNALILATLNIAEELVLLKKTASSELGKVEQRARVILDRIEEVSPTTN
;
A
#
# COMPACT_ATOMS: atom_id res chain seq x y z
N MET A 1 -6.52 -8.53 -20.69
CA MET A 1 -6.25 -8.66 -19.24
C MET A 1 -7.00 -9.89 -18.77
N GLN A 2 -6.31 -10.94 -18.32
CA GLN A 2 -6.96 -12.16 -17.84
C GLN A 2 -7.64 -11.86 -16.49
N GLU A 3 -8.95 -12.06 -16.39
CA GLU A 3 -9.64 -12.10 -15.10
C GLU A 3 -9.10 -13.31 -14.32
N ALA A 4 -8.20 -13.07 -13.37
CA ALA A 4 -7.82 -14.08 -12.39
C ALA A 4 -9.08 -14.54 -11.66
N ALA A 5 -9.34 -15.86 -11.66
CA ALA A 5 -10.51 -16.46 -11.06
C ALA A 5 -10.64 -16.02 -9.59
N LYS A 6 -11.66 -15.19 -9.31
CA LYS A 6 -11.87 -14.62 -7.99
C LYS A 6 -12.37 -15.71 -7.03
N LYS A 7 -11.61 -15.97 -5.97
CA LYS A 7 -11.99 -16.90 -4.90
C LYS A 7 -12.77 -16.15 -3.82
N VAL A 8 -13.67 -16.85 -3.14
CA VAL A 8 -14.41 -16.31 -2.00
C VAL A 8 -13.80 -16.87 -0.73
N TYR A 9 -13.46 -15.99 0.20
CA TYR A 9 -12.89 -16.29 1.49
C TYR A 9 -13.88 -15.89 2.58
N GLU A 10 -14.10 -16.76 3.56
CA GLU A 10 -14.78 -16.39 4.80
C GLU A 10 -13.73 -15.84 5.75
N VAL A 11 -13.93 -14.59 6.19
CA VAL A 11 -12.93 -13.81 6.90
C VAL A 11 -13.55 -13.19 8.14
N GLN A 12 -12.75 -12.98 9.18
CA GLN A 12 -13.17 -12.24 10.37
C GLN A 12 -12.36 -10.95 10.42
N VAL A 13 -13.05 -9.81 10.39
CA VAL A 13 -12.43 -8.48 10.47
C VAL A 13 -13.04 -7.74 11.65
N ALA A 14 -12.22 -7.43 12.63
CA ALA A 14 -12.56 -6.68 13.82
C ALA A 14 -13.81 -7.25 14.55
N GLY A 15 -13.87 -8.59 14.61
CA GLY A 15 -14.96 -9.35 15.22
C GLY A 15 -16.19 -9.59 14.31
N LEU A 16 -16.21 -9.06 13.09
CA LEU A 16 -17.28 -9.27 12.12
C LEU A 16 -16.92 -10.37 11.12
N SER A 17 -17.80 -11.36 10.96
CA SER A 17 -17.65 -12.38 9.91
C SER A 17 -18.16 -11.86 8.57
N LEU A 18 -17.29 -11.87 7.56
CA LEU A 18 -17.54 -11.32 6.23
C LEU A 18 -17.15 -12.34 5.14
N LYS A 19 -17.70 -12.14 3.94
CA LYS A 19 -17.30 -12.88 2.74
C LYS A 19 -16.52 -11.97 1.80
N LEU A 20 -15.24 -12.22 1.65
CA LEU A 20 -14.36 -11.45 0.79
C LEU A 20 -14.14 -12.17 -0.54
N ARG A 21 -14.45 -11.50 -1.65
CA ARG A 21 -14.10 -11.99 -2.99
C ARG A 21 -12.78 -11.36 -3.43
N SER A 22 -11.76 -12.17 -3.67
CA SER A 22 -10.41 -11.71 -4.01
C SER A 22 -9.79 -12.53 -5.13
N SER A 23 -9.00 -11.88 -5.98
CA SER A 23 -8.12 -12.52 -6.98
C SER A 23 -6.76 -12.92 -6.41
N HIS A 24 -6.48 -12.55 -5.16
CA HIS A 24 -5.23 -12.88 -4.48
C HIS A 24 -5.32 -14.26 -3.79
N ASP A 25 -4.17 -14.82 -3.46
CA ASP A 25 -4.05 -16.06 -2.69
C ASP A 25 -4.48 -15.85 -1.22
N ALA A 26 -4.65 -16.97 -0.51
CA ALA A 26 -5.13 -16.98 0.87
C ALA A 26 -4.18 -16.26 1.85
N GLN A 27 -2.86 -16.34 1.62
CA GLN A 27 -1.88 -15.70 2.49
C GLN A 27 -1.97 -14.18 2.37
N THR A 28 -1.96 -13.67 1.14
CA THR A 28 -2.14 -12.24 0.87
C THR A 28 -3.46 -11.72 1.46
N VAL A 29 -4.55 -12.48 1.33
CA VAL A 29 -5.84 -12.12 1.94
C VAL A 29 -5.74 -12.08 3.46
N SER A 30 -5.10 -13.07 4.09
CA SER A 30 -4.87 -13.11 5.53
C SER A 30 -4.07 -11.90 6.00
N ASP A 31 -3.03 -11.52 5.28
CA ASP A 31 -2.18 -10.38 5.64
C ASP A 31 -2.95 -9.06 5.57
N LEU A 32 -3.81 -8.89 4.56
CA LEU A 32 -4.70 -7.73 4.44
C LEU A 32 -5.70 -7.64 5.60
N ILE A 33 -6.28 -8.77 6.02
CA ILE A 33 -7.20 -8.83 7.17
C ILE A 33 -6.46 -8.43 8.45
N ASN A 34 -5.30 -9.03 8.69
CA ASN A 34 -4.49 -8.75 9.87
C ASN A 34 -4.10 -7.26 9.96
N LEU A 35 -3.74 -6.65 8.82
CA LEU A 35 -3.44 -5.23 8.75
C LEU A 35 -4.65 -4.37 9.18
N VAL A 36 -5.83 -4.64 8.62
CA VAL A 36 -7.04 -3.90 8.97
C VAL A 36 -7.39 -4.09 10.43
N ASP A 37 -7.36 -5.32 10.94
CA ASP A 37 -7.64 -5.64 12.34
C ASP A 37 -6.73 -4.90 13.32
N GLN A 38 -5.44 -4.86 13.00
CA GLN A 38 -4.48 -4.14 13.81
C GLN A 38 -4.81 -2.65 13.85
N LYS A 39 -5.09 -2.02 12.70
CA LYS A 39 -5.44 -0.60 12.63
C LYS A 39 -6.72 -0.25 13.37
N VAL A 40 -7.71 -1.15 13.35
CA VAL A 40 -8.95 -0.97 14.13
C VAL A 40 -8.67 -1.08 15.62
N LYS A 41 -7.85 -2.04 16.06
CA LYS A 41 -7.44 -2.18 17.47
C LYS A 41 -6.67 -0.95 17.96
N GLU A 42 -5.75 -0.42 17.16
CA GLU A 42 -5.01 0.81 17.45
C GLU A 42 -5.97 2.01 17.60
N ALA A 43 -6.93 2.16 16.68
CA ALA A 43 -7.92 3.23 16.74
C ALA A 43 -8.85 3.13 17.96
N MET A 44 -9.26 1.93 18.35
CA MET A 44 -10.04 1.70 19.57
C MET A 44 -9.23 1.97 20.85
N ALA A 45 -7.95 1.57 20.87
CA ALA A 45 -7.07 1.79 22.02
C ALA A 45 -6.77 3.27 22.25
N ALA A 46 -6.64 4.05 21.17
CA ALA A 46 -6.41 5.50 21.24
C ALA A 46 -7.64 6.28 21.74
N ASN A 47 -8.84 5.68 21.69
CA ASN A 47 -10.07 6.35 22.08
C ASN A 47 -11.05 5.35 22.70
N SER A 48 -10.88 5.08 23.99
CA SER A 48 -11.58 4.02 24.75
C SER A 48 -13.11 4.21 24.87
N SER A 49 -13.65 5.36 24.45
CA SER A 49 -15.10 5.61 24.35
C SER A 49 -15.62 5.69 22.91
N ALA A 50 -14.75 5.57 21.90
CA ALA A 50 -15.16 5.65 20.51
C ALA A 50 -16.01 4.44 20.13
N SER A 51 -17.11 4.70 19.42
CA SER A 51 -17.88 3.62 18.81
C SER A 51 -17.01 2.83 17.84
N PHE A 52 -17.29 1.53 17.71
CA PHE A 52 -16.62 0.66 16.75
C PHE A 52 -16.62 1.23 15.33
N GLN A 53 -17.73 1.87 14.92
CA GLN A 53 -17.84 2.53 13.62
C GLN A 53 -16.86 3.70 13.48
N ASN A 54 -16.66 4.51 14.52
CA ASN A 54 -15.67 5.59 14.51
C ASN A 54 -14.24 5.02 14.43
N ALA A 55 -13.97 3.92 15.13
CA ALA A 55 -12.68 3.24 15.05
C ALA A 55 -12.40 2.69 13.64
N LEU A 56 -13.40 2.13 12.96
CA LEU A 56 -13.28 1.72 11.55
C LEU A 56 -12.95 2.90 10.63
N ILE A 57 -13.63 4.04 10.82
CA ILE A 57 -13.36 5.26 10.02
C ILE A 57 -11.93 5.74 10.25
N LEU A 58 -11.49 5.80 11.52
CA LEU A 58 -10.12 6.22 11.86
C LEU A 58 -9.06 5.27 11.29
N ALA A 59 -9.28 3.95 11.40
CA ALA A 59 -8.40 2.95 10.82
C ALA A 59 -8.31 3.10 9.30
N THR A 60 -9.45 3.34 8.63
CA THR A 60 -9.50 3.56 7.19
C THR A 60 -8.75 4.83 6.78
N LEU A 61 -8.92 5.93 7.52
CA LEU A 61 -8.20 7.18 7.28
C LEU A 61 -6.70 7.00 7.43
N ASN A 62 -6.26 6.26 8.46
CA ASN A 62 -4.85 6.00 8.67
C ASN A 62 -4.23 5.14 7.55
N ILE A 63 -4.93 4.09 7.10
CA ILE A 63 -4.48 3.28 5.95
C ILE A 63 -4.42 4.12 4.67
N ALA A 64 -5.40 5.00 4.44
CA ALA A 64 -5.42 5.88 3.29
C ALA A 64 -4.26 6.89 3.31
N GLU A 65 -3.96 7.46 4.48
CA GLU A 65 -2.81 8.35 4.68
C GLU A 65 -1.49 7.62 4.38
N GLU A 66 -1.28 6.44 4.96
CA GLU A 66 -0.08 5.62 4.72
C GLU A 66 0.12 5.34 3.23
N LEU A 67 -0.95 4.99 2.51
CA LEU A 67 -0.89 4.74 1.07
C LEU A 67 -0.50 6.01 0.29
N VAL A 68 -1.08 7.15 0.63
CA VAL A 68 -0.78 8.43 -0.04
C VAL A 68 0.66 8.84 0.21
N LEU A 69 1.14 8.72 1.45
CA LEU A 69 2.53 9.03 1.82
C LEU A 69 3.50 8.08 1.13
N LEU A 70 3.22 6.77 1.11
CA LEU A 70 4.04 5.78 0.42
C LEU A 70 4.17 6.09 -1.07
N LYS A 71 3.06 6.39 -1.75
CA LYS A 71 3.06 6.78 -3.16
C LYS A 71 3.90 8.05 -3.40
N LYS A 72 3.73 9.07 -2.56
CA LYS A 72 4.47 10.33 -2.68
C LYS A 72 5.98 10.10 -2.53
N THR A 73 6.38 9.32 -1.53
CA THR A 73 7.78 8.98 -1.29
C THR A 73 8.36 8.15 -2.45
N ALA A 74 7.65 7.11 -2.89
CA ALA A 74 8.09 6.27 -4.01
C ALA A 74 8.29 7.09 -5.30
N SER A 75 7.36 7.97 -5.64
CA SER A 75 7.49 8.85 -6.82
C SER A 75 8.67 9.82 -6.67
N SER A 76 8.90 10.35 -5.47
CA SER A 76 10.04 11.24 -5.22
C SER A 76 11.38 10.52 -5.36
N GLU A 77 11.52 9.32 -4.79
CA GLU A 77 12.74 8.53 -4.90
C GLU A 77 12.99 8.06 -6.33
N LEU A 78 11.93 7.66 -7.07
CA LEU A 78 12.05 7.31 -8.48
C LEU A 78 12.54 8.50 -9.32
N GLY A 79 11.99 9.69 -9.09
CA GLY A 79 12.44 10.91 -9.76
C GLY A 79 13.91 11.24 -9.50
N LYS A 80 14.41 10.98 -8.28
CA LYS A 80 15.85 11.14 -7.96
C LYS A 80 16.70 10.14 -8.74
N VAL A 81 16.25 8.88 -8.84
CA VAL A 81 16.96 7.85 -9.60
C VAL A 81 16.99 8.20 -11.08
N GLU A 82 15.86 8.59 -11.67
CA GLU A 82 15.75 9.01 -13.07
C GLU A 82 16.65 10.21 -13.38
N GLN A 83 16.66 11.22 -12.50
CA GLN A 83 17.53 12.39 -12.66
C GLN A 83 19.01 12.00 -12.62
N ARG A 84 19.43 11.16 -11.67
CA ARG A 84 20.82 10.69 -11.59
C ARG A 84 21.21 9.87 -12.81
N ALA A 85 20.33 8.99 -13.29
CA ALA A 85 20.54 8.21 -14.49
C ALA A 85 20.72 9.12 -15.71
N ARG A 86 19.88 10.15 -15.87
CA ARG A 86 20.00 11.13 -16.95
C ARG A 86 21.34 11.87 -16.92
N VAL A 87 21.74 12.40 -15.76
CA VAL A 87 23.04 13.08 -15.62
C VAL A 87 24.21 12.16 -15.97
N ILE A 88 24.13 10.87 -15.64
CA ILE A 88 25.18 9.91 -16.01
C ILE A 88 25.21 9.68 -17.52
N LEU A 89 24.05 9.53 -18.16
CA LEU A 89 23.94 9.37 -19.61
C LEU A 89 24.48 10.59 -20.36
N ASP A 90 24.08 11.79 -19.97
CA ASP A 90 24.54 13.04 -20.58
C ASP A 90 26.08 13.13 -20.52
N ARG A 91 26.69 12.76 -19.38
CA ARG A 91 28.15 12.74 -19.22
C ARG A 91 28.85 11.68 -20.08
N ILE A 92 28.22 10.53 -20.33
CA ILE A 92 28.78 9.50 -21.23
C ILE A 92 28.74 10.01 -22.67
N GLU A 93 27.66 10.66 -23.06
CA GLU A 93 27.49 11.24 -24.39
C GLU A 93 28.47 12.39 -24.65
N GLU A 94 28.81 13.20 -23.64
CA GLU A 94 29.83 14.26 -23.72
C GLU A 94 31.26 13.75 -23.91
N VAL A 95 31.58 12.54 -23.42
CA VAL A 95 32.94 11.95 -23.52
C VAL A 95 33.15 11.19 -24.84
N SER A 96 32.06 10.70 -25.44
CA SER A 96 32.06 9.95 -26.70
C SER A 96 32.33 10.71 -28.02
N PRO A 97 32.27 12.07 -28.15
CA PRO A 97 32.45 12.74 -29.45
C PRO A 97 33.92 12.96 -29.87
N THR A 98 34.90 12.68 -29.01
CA THR A 98 36.30 13.13 -29.22
C THR A 98 37.28 12.01 -29.59
N THR A 99 36.81 10.87 -30.12
CA THR A 99 37.71 9.84 -30.69
C THR A 99 37.60 9.84 -32.21
N ASN A 100 38.26 10.81 -32.85
CA ASN A 100 38.65 10.81 -34.26
C ASN A 100 40.10 11.28 -34.36
#